data_AF-A0A6G3WZH9-F1
#
_entry.id   AF-A0A6G3WZH9-F1
#
_cell.length_a   1.000
_cell.length_b   1.000
_cell.length_c   1.000
_cell.angle_alpha   90.00
_cell.angle_beta   90.00
_cell.angle_gamma   90.00
#
_symmetry.space_group_name_H-M   'P 1'
#
loop_
_entity.id
_entity.type
_entity.pdbx_description
1 polymer ?
#
loop_
_entity_poly.entity_id
_entity_poly.type
_entity_poly.pdbx_seq_one_letter_code
_entity_poly.pdbx_strand_id
1 'polypeptide(L)'
;IAMVIAVPIAVGIALFISHYAPRKLAAPIAYVVDLLAAVPSIVYGIWGALVLVPYLEGLNLWLDQFFGWTYIFEKTEVGVARSLFTVGILLAIMILPIVTSVSREVFL
;
A
#
# COMPACT_ATOMS: atom_id res chain seq x y z
N ILE A 1 1.86 10.69 -2.67
CA ILE A 1 2.11 9.35 -3.27
C ILE A 1 1.24 8.29 -2.60
N ALA A 2 1.43 8.02 -1.30
CA ALA A 2 0.67 6.99 -0.59
C ALA A 2 -0.86 7.11 -0.76
N MET A 3 -1.45 8.28 -0.49
CA MET A 3 -2.89 8.50 -0.64
C MET A 3 -3.38 8.34 -2.08
N VAL A 4 -2.59 8.80 -3.06
CA VAL A 4 -2.94 8.70 -4.49
C VAL A 4 -3.03 7.23 -4.94
N ILE A 5 -2.23 6.35 -4.34
CA ILE A 5 -2.24 4.92 -4.62
C ILE A 5 -3.30 4.21 -3.77
N ALA A 6 -3.28 4.45 -2.46
CA ALA A 6 -4.09 3.71 -1.49
C ALA A 6 -5.58 3.98 -1.64
N VAL A 7 -6.00 5.24 -1.85
CA VAL A 7 -7.42 5.61 -1.91
C VAL A 7 -8.18 4.92 -3.03
N PRO A 8 -7.77 5.00 -4.32
CA PRO A 8 -8.52 4.34 -5.39
C PRO A 8 -8.57 2.82 -5.23
N ILE A 9 -7.48 2.20 -4.74
CA ILE A 9 -7.41 0.77 -4.48
C ILE A 9 -8.37 0.39 -3.33
N ALA A 10 -8.30 1.11 -2.21
CA ALA A 10 -9.13 0.86 -1.03
C ALA A 10 -10.63 1.04 -1.33
N VAL A 11 -10.99 2.08 -2.09
CA VAL A 11 -12.36 2.30 -2.55
C VAL A 11 -12.82 1.17 -3.46
N GLY A 12 -11.97 0.71 -4.39
CA GLY A 12 -12.28 -0.43 -5.25
C GLY A 12 -12.52 -1.72 -4.46
N ILE A 13 -11.69 -2.01 -3.46
CA ILE A 13 -11.87 -3.15 -2.57
C ILE A 13 -13.16 -3.02 -1.76
N ALA A 14 -13.43 -1.84 -1.19
CA ALA A 14 -14.63 -1.58 -0.40
C ALA A 14 -15.92 -1.73 -1.22
N LEU A 15 -15.94 -1.21 -2.45
CA LEU A 15 -17.06 -1.39 -3.40
C LEU A 15 -17.25 -2.86 -3.80
N PHE A 16 -16.15 -3.57 -4.05
CA PHE A 16 -16.22 -4.99 -4.39
C PHE A 16 -16.83 -5.78 -3.24
N ILE A 17 -16.41 -5.54 -2.00
CA ILE A 17 -16.94 -6.23 -0.82
C ILE A 17 -18.40 -5.87 -0.56
N SER A 18 -18.81 -4.61 -0.75
CA SER A 18 -20.16 -4.15 -0.41
C SER A 18 -21.21 -4.51 -1.46
N HIS A 19 -20.90 -4.35 -2.76
CA HIS A 19 -21.89 -4.46 -3.83
C HIS A 19 -21.71 -5.67 -4.75
N TYR A 20 -20.49 -6.18 -4.92
CA TYR A 20 -20.20 -7.22 -5.92
C TYR A 20 -19.95 -8.61 -5.30
N ALA A 21 -19.44 -8.69 -4.08
CA ALA A 21 -19.06 -9.94 -3.45
C ALA A 21 -20.29 -10.73 -2.95
N PRO A 22 -20.37 -12.05 -3.19
CA PRO A 22 -21.39 -12.89 -2.59
C PRO A 22 -21.26 -12.87 -1.06
N ARG A 23 -22.38 -12.89 -0.32
CA ARG A 23 -22.42 -12.85 1.16
C ARG A 23 -21.43 -13.79 1.86
N LYS A 24 -21.15 -14.97 1.27
CA LYS A 24 -20.21 -15.97 1.81
C LYS A 24 -18.73 -15.55 1.71
N LEU A 25 -18.39 -14.69 0.76
CA LEU A 25 -17.03 -14.18 0.52
C LEU A 25 -16.81 -12.80 1.14
N ALA A 26 -17.84 -11.96 1.19
CA ALA A 26 -17.74 -10.62 1.77
C ALA A 26 -17.29 -10.67 3.24
N ALA A 27 -17.88 -11.56 4.05
CA ALA A 27 -17.56 -11.69 5.48
C ALA A 27 -16.09 -12.10 5.78
N PRO A 28 -15.52 -13.16 5.20
CA PRO A 28 -14.13 -13.52 5.46
C PRO A 28 -13.14 -12.48 4.91
N ILE A 29 -13.41 -11.87 3.75
CA ILE A 29 -12.54 -10.81 3.20
C ILE A 29 -12.55 -9.58 4.11
N ALA A 30 -13.74 -9.14 4.56
CA ALA A 30 -13.88 -8.05 5.50
C ALA A 30 -13.10 -8.31 6.78
N TYR A 31 -13.23 -9.51 7.34
CA TYR A 31 -12.51 -9.93 8.54
C TYR A 31 -10.98 -9.87 8.35
N VAL A 32 -10.46 -10.35 7.21
CA VAL A 32 -9.03 -10.27 6.91
C VAL A 32 -8.55 -8.81 6.81
N VAL A 33 -9.32 -7.93 6.16
CA VAL A 33 -8.97 -6.51 6.06
C VAL A 33 -8.94 -5.85 7.44
N ASP A 34 -9.92 -6.14 8.29
CA ASP A 34 -9.99 -5.57 9.64
C ASP A 34 -8.87 -6.13 10.54
N LEU A 35 -8.52 -7.41 10.39
CA LEU A 35 -7.35 -7.99 11.03
C LEU A 35 -6.04 -7.34 10.57
N LEU A 36 -5.89 -7.08 9.27
CA LEU A 36 -4.72 -6.36 8.74
C LEU A 36 -4.65 -4.93 9.28
N ALA A 37 -5.80 -4.27 9.45
CA ALA A 37 -5.85 -2.94 10.07
C ALA A 37 -5.44 -2.95 11.56
N ALA A 38 -5.64 -4.08 12.25
CA ALA A 38 -5.24 -4.26 13.65
C ALA A 38 -3.75 -4.59 13.83
N VAL A 39 -3.02 -4.93 12.77
CA VAL A 39 -1.58 -5.24 12.85
C VAL A 39 -0.80 -3.99 13.29
N PRO A 40 0.13 -4.09 14.25
CA PRO A 40 0.91 -2.94 14.70
C PRO A 40 1.71 -2.29 13.56
N SER A 41 1.70 -0.96 13.49
CA SER A 41 2.38 -0.19 12.43
C SER A 41 3.87 -0.49 12.32
N ILE A 42 4.54 -0.80 13.44
CA ILE A 42 5.97 -1.15 13.48
C ILE A 42 6.28 -2.45 12.70
N VAL A 43 5.35 -3.40 12.67
CA VAL A 43 5.51 -4.66 11.95
C VAL A 43 5.60 -4.39 10.45
N TYR A 44 4.73 -3.52 9.93
CA TYR A 44 4.78 -3.10 8.53
C TYR A 44 6.05 -2.32 8.19
N GLY A 45 6.53 -1.47 9.11
CA GLY A 45 7.77 -0.72 8.92
C GLY A 45 8.99 -1.63 8.80
N ILE A 46 9.15 -2.59 9.72
CA ILE A 46 10.27 -3.54 9.71
C ILE A 46 10.14 -4.49 8.53
N TRP A 47 8.96 -5.06 8.28
CA TRP A 47 8.72 -5.92 7.13
C TRP A 47 9.03 -5.19 5.82
N GLY A 48 8.57 -3.95 5.69
CA GLY A 48 8.80 -3.18 4.47
C GLY A 48 10.28 -2.81 4.28
N ALA A 49 11.02 -2.53 5.35
CA ALA A 49 12.46 -2.30 5.26
C ALA A 49 13.25 -3.57 4.89
N LEU A 50 12.86 -4.74 5.41
CA LEU A 50 13.59 -5.99 5.21
C LEU A 50 13.17 -6.77 3.96
N VAL A 51 11.93 -6.61 3.52
CA VAL A 51 11.34 -7.37 2.41
C VAL A 51 10.99 -6.43 1.27
N LEU A 52 10.11 -5.46 1.47
CA LEU A 52 9.62 -4.62 0.37
C LEU A 52 10.74 -3.85 -0.34
N VAL A 53 11.66 -3.24 0.41
CA VAL A 53 12.79 -2.46 -0.15
C VAL A 53 13.67 -3.29 -1.10
N PRO A 54 14.23 -4.46 -0.71
CA PRO A 54 15.04 -5.26 -1.63
C PRO A 54 14.24 -5.77 -2.83
N TYR A 55 12.95 -6.12 -2.66
CA TYR A 55 12.11 -6.52 -3.80
C TYR A 55 11.83 -5.38 -4.78
N LEU A 56 11.77 -4.13 -4.30
CA LEU A 56 11.57 -2.95 -5.14
C LEU A 56 12.87 -2.40 -5.72
N GLU A 57 14.04 -2.91 -5.35
CA GLU A 57 15.32 -2.37 -5.81
C GLU A 57 15.47 -2.41 -7.34
N GLY A 58 15.08 -3.52 -7.98
CA GLY A 58 15.10 -3.67 -9.44
C GLY A 58 14.15 -2.69 -10.14
N LEU A 59 12.94 -2.52 -9.61
CA LEU A 59 11.96 -1.56 -10.13
C LEU A 59 12.46 -0.11 -9.94
N ASN A 60 13.03 0.20 -8.78
CA ASN A 60 13.57 1.53 -8.47
C ASN A 60 14.75 1.88 -9.39
N LEU A 61 15.65 0.94 -9.70
CA LEU A 61 16.75 1.16 -10.64
C LEU A 61 16.24 1.49 -12.04
N TRP A 62 15.23 0.74 -12.51
CA TRP A 62 14.59 1.02 -13.78
C TRP A 62 13.91 2.40 -13.77
N LEU A 63 13.15 2.72 -12.73
CA LEU A 63 12.49 4.02 -12.58
C LEU A 63 13.49 5.18 -12.49
N ASP A 64 14.61 5.02 -11.80
CA ASP A 64 15.67 6.02 -11.69
C ASP A 64 16.30 6.29 -13.06
N GLN A 65 16.54 5.24 -13.87
CA GLN A 65 17.11 5.39 -15.21
C GLN A 65 16.22 6.18 -16.19
N PHE A 66 14.90 5.99 -16.13
CA PHE A 66 13.96 6.64 -17.07
C PHE A 66 13.29 7.90 -16.50
N PHE A 67 13.10 7.95 -15.18
CA PHE A 67 12.33 8.98 -14.48
C PHE A 67 13.10 9.66 -13.33
N GLY A 68 14.41 9.43 -13.20
CA GLY A 68 15.26 10.10 -12.21
C GLY A 68 15.31 11.63 -12.33
N TRP A 69 14.88 12.18 -13.46
CA TRP A 69 14.66 13.63 -13.64
C TRP A 69 13.52 14.19 -12.78
N THR A 70 12.58 13.34 -12.38
CA THR A 70 11.58 13.68 -11.38
C THR A 70 12.12 13.23 -10.02
N TYR A 71 12.59 14.18 -9.22
CA TYR A 71 13.09 14.08 -7.83
C TYR A 71 12.36 13.07 -6.90
N ILE A 72 11.18 12.60 -7.29
CA ILE A 72 10.38 11.54 -6.65
C ILE A 72 11.03 10.14 -6.78
N PHE A 73 11.69 9.84 -7.90
CA PHE A 73 12.32 8.55 -8.19
C PHE A 73 13.84 8.58 -8.08
N GLU A 74 14.42 9.77 -7.92
CA GLU A 74 15.85 9.96 -7.76
C GLU A 74 16.37 9.22 -6.51
N LYS A 75 17.41 8.41 -6.69
CA LYS A 75 18.16 7.82 -5.57
C LYS A 75 19.08 8.88 -4.97
N THR A 76 18.58 9.65 -3.99
CA THR A 76 19.32 10.77 -3.38
C THR A 76 20.60 10.36 -2.64
N GLU A 77 20.80 9.10 -2.23
CA GLU A 77 22.05 8.66 -1.59
C GLU A 77 22.47 7.21 -1.89
N VAL A 78 23.78 6.96 -1.87
CA VAL A 78 24.41 5.64 -1.98
C VAL A 78 24.16 4.86 -0.68
N GLY A 79 23.11 4.05 -0.68
CA GLY A 79 22.67 3.23 0.45
C GLY A 79 21.38 2.48 0.12
N VAL A 80 20.87 1.68 1.08
CA VAL A 80 19.63 0.89 0.96
C VAL A 80 18.53 1.76 0.34
N ALA A 81 18.10 1.43 -0.87
CA ALA A 81 17.27 2.27 -1.74
C ALA A 81 15.94 2.69 -1.07
N ARG A 82 15.95 3.82 -0.37
CA ARG A 82 14.76 4.46 0.22
C ARG A 82 14.35 5.66 -0.63
N SER A 83 13.88 5.40 -1.85
CA SER A 83 13.26 6.44 -2.67
C SER A 83 11.94 6.90 -2.03
N LEU A 84 11.54 8.16 -2.25
CA LEU A 84 10.24 8.68 -1.82
C LEU A 84 9.09 7.82 -2.34
N PHE A 85 9.27 7.21 -3.52
CA PHE A 85 8.35 6.23 -4.07
C PHE A 85 8.23 4.96 -3.22
N THR A 86 9.34 4.35 -2.80
CA THR A 86 9.35 3.15 -1.96
C THR A 86 8.69 3.39 -0.61
N VAL A 87 9.01 4.52 0.03
CA VAL A 87 8.36 4.94 1.27
C VAL A 87 6.88 5.21 1.04
N GLY A 88 6.53 5.81 -0.10
CA GLY A 88 5.15 6.04 -0.51
C GLY A 88 4.33 4.75 -0.67
N ILE A 89 4.92 3.70 -1.26
CA ILE A 89 4.28 2.37 -1.38
C ILE A 89 4.11 1.74 0.00
N LEU A 90 5.15 1.77 0.83
CA LEU A 90 5.10 1.21 2.18
C LEU A 90 3.96 1.84 3.00
N LEU A 91 3.87 3.18 2.96
CA LEU A 91 2.77 3.90 3.61
C LEU A 91 1.41 3.61 2.96
N ALA A 92 1.35 3.42 1.64
CA ALA A 92 0.11 3.02 0.98
C ALA A 92 -0.40 1.68 1.51
N ILE A 93 0.47 0.69 1.67
CA ILE A 93 0.13 -0.63 2.23
C ILE A 93 -0.38 -0.50 3.66
N MET A 94 0.22 0.39 4.47
CA MET A 94 -0.20 0.62 5.86
C MET A 94 -1.58 1.29 5.97
N ILE A 95 -1.87 2.25 5.10
CA ILE A 95 -3.11 3.04 5.15
C ILE A 95 -4.27 2.29 4.47
N LEU A 96 -3.99 1.40 3.52
CA LEU A 96 -4.99 0.68 2.72
C LEU A 96 -6.03 -0.07 3.57
N PRO A 97 -5.68 -0.88 4.60
CA PRO A 97 -6.67 -1.59 5.40
C PRO A 97 -7.63 -0.64 6.12
N ILE A 98 -7.11 0.46 6.67
CA ILE A 98 -7.88 1.46 7.39
C ILE A 98 -8.85 2.16 6.43
N VAL A 99 -8.37 2.65 5.28
CA VAL A 99 -9.22 3.34 4.29
C VAL A 99 -10.26 2.39 3.71
N THR A 100 -9.93 1.11 3.54
CA THR A 100 -10.88 0.10 3.05
C THR A 100 -11.99 -0.13 4.06
N SER A 101 -11.65 -0.26 5.35
CA SER A 101 -12.63 -0.46 6.43
C SER A 101 -13.58 0.74 6.54
N VAL A 102 -13.04 1.97 6.56
CA VAL A 102 -13.84 3.21 6.58
C VAL A 102 -14.70 3.36 5.33
N SER A 103 -14.15 3.13 4.13
CA SER A 103 -14.91 3.27 2.89
C SER A 103 -16.08 2.28 2.83
N ARG A 104 -15.89 1.06 3.38
CA ARG A 104 -16.95 0.05 3.45
C ARG A 104 -18.09 0.49 4.37
N GLU A 105 -17.80 1.14 5.49
CA GLU A 105 -18.82 1.71 6.40
C GLU A 105 -19.65 2.80 5.73
N VAL A 106 -19.06 3.58 4.82
CA VAL A 106 -19.80 4.61 4.05
C VAL A 106 -20.72 4.00 2.98
N PHE A 107 -20.38 2.81 2.47
CA PHE A 107 -21.14 2.14 1.41
C PHE A 107 -22.23 1.19 1.90
N LEU A 108 -22.25 0.86 3.19
CA LEU A 108 -23.27 0.04 3.85
C LEU A 108 -24.37 0.92 4.43
#